data_AF-G3MTK9-F1
#
_entry.id   AF-G3MTK9-F1
#
_cell.length_a   1.000
_cell.length_b   1.000
_cell.length_c   1.000
_cell.angle_alpha   90.00
_cell.angle_beta   90.00
_cell.angle_gamma   90.00
#
_symmetry.space_group_name_H-M   'P 1'
#
loop_
_entity.id
_entity.type
_entity.pdbx_description
1 polymer ?
#
loop_
_entity_poly.entity_id
_entity_poly.type
_entity_poly.pdbx_seq_one_letter_code
_entity_poly.pdbx_strand_id
1 'polypeptide(L)'
;MKRQTYALPHGSELLLEPLRTRFICRHDGYFADVDNNCRVYHICTRSAESRQLQRFSFLCGNLTMFNQLTLTCSRPEDSVPCRNAPVFYYVNDNIGYQDTPFLYDDDVSNADQFIHNNRLLQAVNAVPKQRF
;
A
#
# COMPACT_ATOMS: atom_id res chain seq x y z
N MET A 1 14.40 -3.19 -18.84
CA MET A 1 13.09 -3.36 -18.16
C MET A 1 12.07 -2.42 -18.80
N LYS A 2 10.93 -2.92 -19.30
CA LYS A 2 9.90 -2.08 -19.94
C LYS A 2 9.02 -1.43 -18.85
N ARG A 3 8.94 -0.10 -18.81
CA ARG A 3 7.91 0.61 -18.04
C ARG A 3 6.55 0.33 -18.70
N GLN A 4 5.64 -0.32 -17.99
CA GLN A 4 4.25 -0.42 -18.42
C GLN A 4 3.45 0.70 -17.78
N THR A 5 2.61 1.37 -18.56
CA THR A 5 1.61 2.32 -18.04
C THR A 5 0.62 1.60 -17.14
N TYR A 6 0.02 2.32 -16.20
CA TYR A 6 -0.95 1.73 -15.29
C TYR A 6 -2.28 1.57 -16.03
N ALA A 7 -2.75 0.33 -16.19
CA ALA A 7 -4.08 0.06 -16.74
C ALA A 7 -5.12 0.18 -15.61
N LEU A 8 -5.53 1.41 -15.31
CA LEU A 8 -6.56 1.71 -14.31
C LEU A 8 -7.92 1.92 -14.99
N PRO A 9 -9.04 1.79 -14.25
CA PRO A 9 -10.35 2.16 -14.74
C PRO A 9 -10.38 3.59 -15.31
N HIS A 10 -11.20 3.80 -16.34
CA HIS A 10 -11.38 5.14 -16.90
C HIS A 10 -11.89 6.11 -15.84
N GLY A 11 -11.33 7.32 -15.78
CA GLY A 11 -11.65 8.31 -14.75
C GLY A 11 -10.82 8.22 -13.46
N SER A 12 -10.00 7.17 -13.28
CA SER A 12 -9.05 7.11 -12.15
C SER A 12 -8.03 8.25 -12.14
N GLU A 13 -7.70 8.80 -13.31
CA GLU A 13 -6.79 9.96 -13.46
C GLU A 13 -7.25 11.16 -12.61
N LEU A 14 -8.55 11.48 -12.67
CA LEU A 14 -9.13 12.62 -11.94
C LEU A 14 -8.94 12.54 -10.42
N LEU A 15 -8.73 11.33 -9.86
CA LEU A 15 -8.59 11.10 -8.42
C LEU A 15 -7.12 11.04 -7.94
N LEU A 16 -6.16 10.99 -8.88
CA LEU A 16 -4.77 10.65 -8.61
C LEU A 16 -3.75 11.71 -9.08
N GLU A 17 -4.21 12.80 -9.71
CA GLU A 17 -3.33 13.79 -10.33
C GLU A 17 -2.35 14.48 -9.33
N PRO A 18 -1.02 14.43 -9.58
CA PRO A 18 -0.36 13.75 -10.70
C PRO A 18 -0.08 12.26 -10.43
N LEU A 19 -0.58 11.38 -11.30
CA LEU A 19 -0.32 9.93 -11.25
C LEU A 19 1.15 9.62 -11.59
N ARG A 20 1.85 8.89 -10.71
CA ARG A 20 3.25 8.51 -10.89
C ARG A 20 3.40 7.04 -11.30
N THR A 21 3.77 6.77 -12.56
CA THR A 21 3.91 5.40 -13.06
C THR A 21 5.34 4.86 -12.97
N ARG A 22 5.92 4.81 -11.75
CA ARG A 22 7.33 4.44 -11.52
C ARG A 22 7.52 3.09 -10.84
N PHE A 23 6.46 2.47 -10.35
CA PHE A 23 6.54 1.20 -9.64
C PHE A 23 7.08 0.06 -10.52
N ILE A 24 7.89 -0.81 -9.91
CA ILE A 24 8.47 -2.00 -10.53
C ILE A 24 8.30 -3.19 -9.58
N CYS A 25 7.78 -4.31 -10.10
CA CYS A 25 7.66 -5.56 -9.36
C CYS A 25 9.03 -6.12 -8.97
N ARG A 26 9.16 -6.57 -7.71
CA ARG A 26 10.38 -7.20 -7.19
C ARG A 26 10.25 -8.73 -7.14
N HIS A 27 9.13 -9.20 -6.62
CA HIS A 27 8.75 -10.61 -6.51
C HIS A 27 7.22 -10.72 -6.55
N ASP A 28 6.71 -11.94 -6.42
CA ASP A 28 5.28 -12.18 -6.34
C ASP A 28 4.72 -11.60 -5.03
N GLY A 29 3.57 -10.94 -5.10
CA GLY A 29 2.96 -10.30 -3.94
C GLY A 29 2.17 -9.03 -4.27
N TYR A 30 1.71 -8.38 -3.21
CA TYR A 30 0.89 -7.18 -3.20
C TYR A 30 1.71 -6.02 -2.62
N PHE A 31 1.73 -4.90 -3.32
CA PHE A 31 2.61 -3.78 -3.01
C PHE A 31 1.85 -2.46 -3.04
N ALA A 32 1.93 -1.72 -1.94
CA ALA A 32 1.47 -0.34 -1.83
C ALA A 32 2.34 0.56 -2.72
N ASP A 33 1.71 1.39 -3.56
CA ASP A 33 2.42 2.38 -4.36
C ASP A 33 2.64 3.67 -3.57
N VAL A 34 3.82 3.79 -2.96
CA VAL A 34 4.20 4.96 -2.15
C VAL A 34 4.26 6.24 -2.97
N ASP A 35 4.61 6.16 -4.26
CA ASP A 35 4.64 7.32 -5.14
C ASP A 35 3.25 7.89 -5.43
N ASN A 36 2.19 7.09 -5.22
CA ASN A 36 0.79 7.47 -5.38
C ASN A 36 0.02 7.48 -4.07
N ASN A 37 0.71 7.81 -2.96
CA ASN A 37 0.13 7.89 -1.61
C ASN A 37 -0.65 6.62 -1.19
N CYS A 38 -0.25 5.47 -1.72
CA CYS A 38 -0.89 4.16 -1.49
C CYS A 38 -2.37 4.14 -1.87
N ARG A 39 -2.86 5.11 -2.65
CA ARG A 39 -4.17 5.04 -3.30
C ARG A 39 -4.15 4.01 -4.42
N VAL A 40 -3.00 3.83 -5.05
CA VAL A 40 -2.74 2.74 -5.99
C VAL A 40 -1.98 1.63 -5.27
N TYR A 41 -2.30 0.39 -5.62
CA TYR A 41 -1.51 -0.78 -5.25
C TYR A 41 -1.30 -1.67 -6.46
N HIS A 42 -0.31 -2.55 -6.35
CA HIS A 42 0.07 -3.46 -7.42
C HIS A 42 0.04 -4.89 -6.95
N ILE A 43 -0.45 -5.77 -7.81
CA ILE A 43 -0.26 -7.22 -7.67
C ILE A 43 0.80 -7.62 -8.68
N CYS A 44 1.86 -8.24 -8.18
CA CYS A 44 2.94 -8.81 -8.96
C CYS A 44 2.80 -10.32 -8.96
N THR A 45 2.85 -10.92 -10.14
CA THR A 45 2.81 -12.38 -10.28
C THR A 45 3.65 -12.82 -11.47
N ARG A 46 4.34 -13.94 -11.34
CA ARG A 46 5.11 -14.53 -12.42
C ARG A 46 4.19 -15.13 -13.47
N SER A 47 4.31 -14.63 -14.69
CA SER A 47 3.65 -15.23 -15.86
C SER A 47 4.16 -16.65 -16.06
N ALA A 48 3.22 -17.61 -16.14
CA ALA A 48 3.53 -19.02 -16.42
C ALA A 48 4.24 -19.20 -17.78
N GLU A 49 3.90 -18.39 -18.77
CA GLU A 49 4.43 -18.48 -20.13
C GLU A 49 5.82 -17.84 -20.26
N SER A 50 6.00 -16.62 -19.74
CA SER A 50 7.20 -15.82 -20.00
C SER A 50 8.23 -15.87 -18.87
N ARG A 51 7.87 -16.42 -17.70
CA ARG A 51 8.62 -16.32 -16.43
C ARG A 51 8.92 -14.87 -15.98
N GLN A 52 8.37 -13.86 -16.68
CA GLN A 52 8.49 -12.46 -16.31
C GLN A 52 7.46 -12.12 -15.24
N LEU A 53 7.82 -11.20 -14.34
CA LEU A 53 6.88 -10.61 -13.40
C LEU A 53 5.90 -9.72 -14.16
N GLN A 54 4.63 -10.09 -14.13
CA GLN A 54 3.52 -9.27 -14.58
C GLN A 54 3.04 -8.39 -13.42
N ARG A 55 2.58 -7.19 -13.78
CA ARG A 55 2.11 -6.18 -12.84
C ARG A 55 0.68 -5.81 -13.17
N PHE A 56 -0.21 -6.00 -12.21
CA PHE A 56 -1.59 -5.53 -12.25
C PHE A 56 -1.71 -4.34 -11.29
N SER A 57 -2.42 -3.29 -11.68
CA SER A 57 -2.54 -2.06 -10.88
C SER A 57 -3.99 -1.80 -10.55
N PHE A 58 -4.24 -1.36 -9.32
CA PHE A 58 -5.57 -1.16 -8.80
C PHE A 58 -5.61 0.13 -7.98
N LEU A 59 -6.78 0.78 -8.00
CA LEU A 59 -7.06 1.96 -7.21
C LEU A 59 -7.96 1.58 -6.04
N CYS A 60 -7.57 1.94 -4.82
CA CYS A 60 -8.44 1.87 -3.65
C CYS A 60 -9.61 2.85 -3.78
N GLY A 61 -10.84 2.37 -3.55
CA GLY A 61 -12.06 3.17 -3.63
C GLY A 61 -12.37 3.94 -2.34
N ASN A 62 -13.40 4.80 -2.38
CA ASN A 62 -13.98 5.45 -1.19
C ASN A 62 -12.96 6.15 -0.26
N LEU A 63 -11.97 6.83 -0.85
CA LEU A 63 -10.91 7.55 -0.11
C LEU A 63 -10.06 6.67 0.82
N THR A 64 -10.05 5.36 0.59
CA THR A 64 -9.19 4.42 1.32
C THR A 64 -7.78 4.40 0.72
N MET A 65 -6.84 3.83 1.47
CA MET A 65 -5.48 3.57 1.02
C MET A 65 -5.13 2.11 1.25
N PHE A 66 -4.20 1.58 0.47
CA PHE A 66 -3.74 0.22 0.61
C PHE A 66 -2.90 0.08 1.89
N ASN A 67 -3.39 -0.73 2.82
CA ASN A 67 -2.69 -1.11 4.03
C ASN A 67 -1.79 -2.31 3.72
N GLN A 68 -0.48 -2.06 3.70
CA GLN A 68 0.50 -3.07 3.35
C GLN A 68 0.59 -4.21 4.37
N LEU A 69 0.23 -3.98 5.63
CA LEU A 69 0.22 -5.04 6.65
C LEU A 69 -0.85 -6.10 6.35
N THR A 70 -2.07 -5.66 6.02
CA THR A 70 -3.24 -6.54 5.87
C THR A 70 -3.52 -6.92 4.42
N LEU A 71 -2.78 -6.34 3.47
CA LEU A 71 -2.99 -6.48 2.02
C LEU A 71 -4.39 -6.08 1.55
N THR A 72 -4.99 -5.09 2.20
CA THR A 72 -6.35 -4.61 1.90
C THR A 72 -6.40 -3.09 1.79
N CYS A 73 -7.39 -2.57 1.07
CA CYS A 73 -7.72 -1.14 1.14
C CYS A 73 -8.45 -0.86 2.46
N SER A 74 -7.95 0.09 3.25
CA SER A 74 -8.48 0.46 4.57
C SER A 74 -8.46 1.97 4.76
N ARG A 75 -9.13 2.46 5.79
CA ARG A 75 -9.13 3.89 6.11
C ARG A 75 -7.72 4.32 6.53
N PRO A 76 -7.27 5.55 6.19
CA PRO A 76 -5.92 6.01 6.53
C PRO A 76 -5.57 5.94 8.01
N GLU A 77 -6.55 6.13 8.91
CA GLU A 77 -6.38 6.06 10.35
C GLU A 77 -6.22 4.63 10.89
N ASP A 78 -6.61 3.62 10.12
CA ASP A 78 -6.52 2.19 10.47
C ASP A 78 -5.40 1.49 9.67
N SER A 79 -4.66 2.25 8.84
CA SER A 79 -3.63 1.74 7.95
C SER A 79 -2.25 2.14 8.40
N VAL A 80 -1.26 1.28 8.15
CA VAL A 80 0.14 1.70 8.29
C VAL A 80 0.38 2.93 7.39
N PRO A 81 1.05 3.99 7.88
CA PRO A 81 1.27 5.19 7.09
C PRO A 81 1.96 4.84 5.77
N CYS A 82 1.54 5.47 4.67
CA CYS A 82 1.98 5.05 3.33
C CYS A 82 3.51 5.03 3.17
N ARG A 83 4.21 6.00 3.75
CA ARG A 83 5.68 6.07 3.76
C ARG A 83 6.34 4.87 4.45
N ASN A 84 5.64 4.22 5.37
CA ASN A 84 6.08 3.07 6.15
C ASN A 84 5.62 1.74 5.52
N ALA A 85 4.78 1.76 4.48
CA ALA A 85 4.35 0.55 3.78
C ALA A 85 5.53 -0.37 3.39
N PRO A 86 6.67 0.11 2.84
CA PRO A 86 7.79 -0.76 2.48
C PRO A 86 8.36 -1.60 3.62
N VAL A 87 8.19 -1.19 4.89
CA VAL A 87 8.60 -1.96 6.07
C VAL A 87 7.82 -3.28 6.16
N PHE A 88 6.58 -3.30 5.68
CA PHE A 88 5.68 -4.45 5.74
C PHE A 88 5.65 -5.25 4.44
N TYR A 89 6.54 -5.00 3.48
CA TYR A 89 6.58 -5.81 2.24
C TYR A 89 6.88 -7.29 2.48
N TYR A 90 7.49 -7.64 3.61
CA TYR A 90 7.77 -9.04 4.00
C TYR A 90 6.51 -9.88 4.21
N VAL A 91 5.35 -9.28 4.51
CA VAL A 91 4.11 -10.06 4.73
C VAL A 91 3.63 -10.75 3.45
N ASN A 92 4.15 -10.35 2.29
CA ASN A 92 3.92 -11.07 1.02
C ASN A 92 4.48 -12.49 1.06
N ASP A 93 5.51 -12.74 1.85
CA ASP A 93 6.11 -14.06 2.01
C ASP A 93 5.20 -15.01 2.83
N ASN A 94 4.14 -14.48 3.45
CA ASN A 94 3.14 -15.27 4.20
C ASN A 94 1.98 -15.73 3.30
N ILE A 95 1.93 -15.32 2.04
CA ILE A 95 0.85 -15.69 1.11
C ILE A 95 0.96 -17.15 0.69
N GLY A 96 -0.14 -17.89 0.79
CA GLY A 96 -0.25 -19.26 0.27
C GLY A 96 -0.02 -20.38 1.29
N TYR A 97 0.25 -20.04 2.55
CA TYR A 97 0.38 -21.00 3.64
C TYR A 97 -0.96 -21.14 4.39
N GLN A 98 -1.54 -22.35 4.39
CA GLN A 98 -2.90 -22.60 4.92
C GLN A 98 -2.94 -22.85 6.43
N ASP A 99 -1.87 -23.40 7.01
CA ASP A 99 -1.83 -23.83 8.42
C ASP A 99 -1.08 -22.84 9.33
N THR A 100 -0.81 -21.64 8.84
CA THR A 100 -0.09 -20.60 9.59
C THR A 100 -0.90 -19.31 9.59
N PRO A 101 -0.93 -18.56 10.72
CA PRO A 101 -1.46 -17.21 10.73
C PRO A 101 -0.78 -16.34 9.67
N PHE A 102 -1.55 -15.49 9.00
CA PHE A 102 -1.01 -14.53 8.03
C PHE A 102 -0.18 -13.44 8.72
N LEU A 103 -0.55 -13.07 9.95
CA LEU A 103 0.14 -12.11 10.81
C LEU A 103 0.27 -12.70 12.22
N TYR A 104 1.36 -12.34 12.90
CA TYR A 104 1.60 -12.63 14.31
C TYR A 104 1.44 -11.36 15.17
N ASP A 105 1.39 -11.54 16.49
CA ASP A 105 1.22 -10.43 17.44
C ASP A 105 2.34 -9.38 17.32
N ASP A 106 3.55 -9.79 16.98
CA ASP A 106 4.68 -8.88 16.76
C ASP A 106 4.47 -8.00 15.52
N ASP A 107 3.87 -8.54 14.45
CA ASP A 107 3.57 -7.77 13.23
C ASP A 107 2.54 -6.68 13.53
N VAL A 108 1.49 -7.05 14.28
CA VAL A 108 0.42 -6.14 14.71
C VAL A 108 0.99 -5.07 15.65
N SER A 109 1.78 -5.47 16.65
CA SER A 109 2.39 -4.55 17.61
C SER A 109 3.32 -3.55 16.93
N ASN A 110 4.10 -3.98 15.95
CA ASN A 110 4.96 -3.11 15.16
C ASN A 110 4.12 -2.12 14.33
N ALA A 111 3.05 -2.58 13.68
CA ALA A 111 2.14 -1.72 12.94
C ALA A 111 1.44 -0.69 13.84
N ASP A 112 1.00 -1.09 15.02
CA ASP A 112 0.32 -0.23 15.98
C ASP A 112 1.18 0.96 16.39
N GLN A 113 2.50 0.78 16.54
CA GLN A 113 3.40 1.90 16.80
C GLN A 113 3.35 2.95 15.68
N PHE A 114 3.35 2.52 14.41
CA PHE A 114 3.25 3.46 13.29
C PHE A 114 1.89 4.12 13.19
N ILE A 115 0.81 3.34 13.39
CA ILE A 115 -0.58 3.83 13.32
C ILE A 115 -0.84 4.84 14.43
N HIS A 116 -0.47 4.52 15.68
CA HIS A 116 -0.64 5.40 16.83
C HIS A 116 0.14 6.71 16.67
N ASN A 117 1.42 6.64 16.27
CA ASN A 117 2.23 7.83 16.04
C ASN A 117 1.64 8.72 14.94
N ASN A 118 1.08 8.13 13.88
CA ASN A 118 0.43 8.88 12.82
C ASN A 118 -0.86 9.56 13.29
N ARG A 119 -1.68 8.87 14.09
CA ARG A 119 -2.89 9.46 14.71
C ARG A 119 -2.55 10.65 15.60
N LEU A 120 -1.49 10.53 16.42
CA LEU A 120 -1.01 11.64 17.24
C LEU A 120 -0.57 12.84 16.39
N LEU A 121 0.20 12.61 15.34
CA LEU A 121 0.64 13.68 14.43
C LEU A 121 -0.55 14.36 13.76
N GLN A 122 -1.56 13.61 13.33
CA GLN A 122 -2.77 14.17 12.75
C GLN A 122 -3.55 15.00 13.78
N ALA A 123 -3.68 14.51 15.01
CA ALA A 123 -4.32 15.25 16.10
C ALA A 123 -3.60 16.57 16.41
N VAL A 124 -2.26 16.56 16.50
CA VAL A 124 -1.44 17.77 16.73
C VAL A 124 -1.62 18.78 15.60
N ASN A 125 -1.62 18.32 14.34
CA ASN A 125 -1.80 19.20 13.17
C ASN A 125 -3.22 19.74 13.04
N ALA A 126 -4.22 19.07 13.64
CA ALA A 126 -5.61 19.52 13.66
C ALA A 126 -5.87 20.60 14.75
N VAL A 127 -4.97 20.78 15.71
CA VAL A 127 -5.07 21.87 16.70
C VAL A 127 -4.80 23.21 15.99
N PRO A 128 -5.71 24.20 16.07
CA PRO A 128 -5.48 25.52 15.50
C PRO A 128 -4.25 26.13 16.14
N LYS A 129 -3.21 26.43 15.34
CA LYS A 129 -2.05 27.16 15.82
C LYS A 129 -2.52 28.54 16.30
N GLN A 130 -2.58 28.76 17.62
CA GLN A 130 -2.77 30.09 18.17
C GLN A 130 -1.57 30.94 17.70
N ARG A 131 -1.84 31.94 16.86
CA ARG A 131 -0.86 32.97 16.52
C ARG A 131 -0.69 33.83 17.78
N PHE A 132 0.48 33.77 18.39
CA PHE A 132 0.96 34.84 19.28
C PHE A 132 1.54 35.97 18.43
#